data_AF-A0A7D9IVT5-F1
#
_entry.id   AF-A0A7D9IVT5-F1
#
_cell.length_a   1.000
_cell.length_b   1.000
_cell.length_c   1.000
_cell.angle_alpha   90.00
_cell.angle_beta   90.00
_cell.angle_gamma   90.00
#
_symmetry.space_group_name_H-M   'P 1'
#
loop_
_entity.id
_entity.type
_entity.pdbx_description
1 polymer ?
#
loop_
_entity_poly.entity_id
_entity_poly.type
_entity_poly.pdbx_seq_one_letter_code
_entity_poly.pdbx_strand_id
1 'polypeptide(L)'
;MPRVEGDKAYLVSSQVSGTQCLKFSYHMYGADIGSLIVYENMGSQMVELFKISGDQGNQWKKAEVQIKNGNHYSVVFSGVRGSSYQGDIALDEISIASGQCSGSPGTPKPTETPRHLSGSCGQKGYGLSDFPKIVGGQEATPGEWPWQVVLLHNVGDGTFPFCGGSLVSNQHVITAAHCVESMHWDRVKIKLGKHDLSVEKEYENFYIATNGITIHPQYQYTDYDIAVIRLSTSVEFTHAIKPVCINSGIDFAGQLCYITGWGTLHNGGSMPNILQEAQVPVATPQQCEESYSSTIITDRMLCAGFSQGGTDTCLGDSGGPLVCQHSDGSWYLTGVTSWGFGCAAAGYYGVYANVANLYPWVKQVTGL
;
A
#
# COMPACT_ATOMS: atom_id res chain seq x y z
N MET A 1 -4.75 -15.59 7.74
CA MET A 1 -4.36 -15.56 9.17
C MET A 1 -4.48 -16.96 9.75
N PRO A 2 -3.61 -17.37 10.70
CA PRO A 2 -3.74 -18.62 11.44
C PRO A 2 -5.12 -18.74 12.11
N ARG A 3 -5.87 -19.81 11.82
CA ARG A 3 -7.23 -20.06 12.34
C ARG A 3 -7.31 -21.30 13.22
N VAL A 4 -6.46 -22.30 12.99
CA VAL A 4 -6.45 -23.56 13.74
C VAL A 4 -5.10 -23.81 14.42
N GLU A 5 -5.09 -24.73 15.37
CA GLU A 5 -3.86 -25.12 16.07
C GLU A 5 -2.78 -25.58 15.09
N GLY A 6 -1.56 -25.10 15.29
CA GLY A 6 -0.43 -25.41 14.41
C GLY A 6 -0.34 -24.54 13.15
N ASP A 7 -1.34 -23.71 12.85
CA ASP A 7 -1.25 -22.74 11.77
C ASP A 7 -0.10 -21.76 12.03
N LYS A 8 0.55 -21.35 10.94
CA LYS A 8 1.77 -20.54 10.98
C LYS A 8 1.55 -19.19 10.33
N ALA A 9 1.96 -18.13 11.01
CA ALA A 9 2.25 -16.83 10.42
C ALA A 9 3.75 -16.74 10.16
N TYR A 10 4.16 -16.08 9.08
CA TYR A 10 5.57 -15.90 8.74
C TYR A 10 5.92 -14.43 8.56
N LEU A 11 7.13 -14.04 8.97
CA LEU A 11 7.74 -12.74 8.67
C LEU A 11 9.11 -13.02 8.06
N VAL A 12 9.33 -12.56 6.83
CA VAL A 12 10.49 -12.92 6.00
C VAL A 12 11.32 -11.67 5.71
N SER A 13 12.64 -11.75 5.85
CA SER A 13 13.53 -10.64 5.48
C SER A 13 13.80 -10.60 3.98
N SER A 14 14.33 -9.48 3.49
CA SER A 14 15.04 -9.44 2.21
C SER A 14 16.20 -10.45 2.20
N GLN A 15 16.70 -10.79 1.00
CA GLN A 15 17.89 -11.63 0.91
C GLN A 15 19.11 -10.89 1.49
N VAL A 16 19.88 -11.64 2.28
CA VAL A 16 21.16 -11.24 2.86
C VAL A 16 22.21 -12.29 2.50
N SER A 17 23.48 -11.89 2.58
CA SER A 17 24.61 -12.76 2.30
C SER A 17 25.65 -12.67 3.41
N GLY A 18 26.41 -13.75 3.57
CA GLY A 18 27.49 -13.81 4.54
C GLY A 18 27.01 -14.10 5.96
N THR A 19 27.94 -14.00 6.91
CA THR A 19 27.66 -14.22 8.33
C THR A 19 26.92 -13.02 8.89
N GLN A 20 25.78 -13.25 9.54
CA GLN A 20 24.91 -12.21 10.08
C GLN A 20 24.55 -12.51 11.54
N CYS A 21 24.30 -11.46 12.31
CA CYS A 21 23.72 -11.52 13.64
C CYS A 21 22.30 -10.95 13.61
N LEU A 22 21.32 -11.80 13.88
CA LEU A 22 19.93 -11.39 14.06
C LEU A 22 19.70 -11.04 15.54
N LYS A 23 19.10 -9.87 15.80
CA LYS A 23 18.64 -9.45 17.13
C LYS A 23 17.17 -9.05 17.06
N PHE A 24 16.39 -9.42 18.05
CA PHE A 24 14.98 -9.05 18.13
C PHE A 24 14.46 -9.09 19.57
N SER A 25 13.40 -8.32 19.81
CA SER A 25 12.58 -8.36 21.02
C SER A 25 11.31 -9.17 20.74
N TYR A 26 10.86 -9.97 21.70
CA TYR A 26 9.65 -10.77 21.61
C TYR A 26 8.85 -10.71 22.92
N HIS A 27 7.53 -10.79 22.81
CA HIS A 27 6.60 -10.96 23.92
C HIS A 27 5.68 -12.14 23.58
N MET A 28 5.55 -13.07 24.52
CA MET A 28 4.77 -14.29 24.36
C MET A 28 4.06 -14.56 25.68
N TYR A 29 2.78 -14.24 25.77
CA TYR A 29 2.03 -14.30 27.02
C TYR A 29 0.58 -14.72 26.81
N GLY A 30 0.10 -15.61 27.68
CA GLY A 30 -1.27 -16.12 27.67
C GLY A 30 -1.35 -17.65 27.67
N ALA A 31 -2.57 -18.17 27.71
CA ALA A 31 -2.80 -19.61 27.74
C ALA A 31 -2.60 -20.23 26.35
N ASP A 32 -2.05 -21.45 26.32
CA ASP A 32 -1.86 -22.24 25.10
C ASP A 32 -1.10 -21.52 23.97
N ILE A 33 -0.11 -20.70 24.33
CA ILE A 33 0.80 -20.09 23.35
C ILE A 33 1.49 -21.19 22.56
N GLY A 34 1.49 -21.06 21.23
CA GLY A 34 2.18 -21.99 20.35
C GLY A 34 3.70 -21.76 20.37
N SER A 35 4.31 -21.44 19.23
CA SER A 35 5.78 -21.34 19.12
C SER A 35 6.22 -20.17 18.27
N LEU A 36 7.32 -19.54 18.63
CA LEU A 36 8.07 -18.63 17.77
C LEU A 36 9.32 -19.35 17.27
N ILE A 37 9.49 -19.45 15.97
CA ILE A 37 10.61 -20.13 15.31
C ILE A 37 11.32 -19.16 14.38
N VAL A 38 12.65 -19.20 14.30
CA VAL A 38 13.43 -18.49 13.29
C VAL A 38 14.13 -19.49 12.39
N TYR A 39 14.07 -19.26 11.09
CA TYR A 39 14.72 -20.07 10.08
C TYR A 39 15.68 -19.26 9.22
N GLU A 40 16.73 -19.92 8.73
CA GLU A 40 17.49 -19.52 7.55
C GLU A 40 16.88 -20.20 6.32
N ASN A 41 16.50 -19.43 5.31
CA ASN A 41 15.89 -19.93 4.08
C ASN A 41 16.81 -19.69 2.88
N MET A 42 17.36 -20.77 2.31
CA MET A 42 18.21 -20.77 1.13
C MET A 42 17.43 -21.06 -0.18
N GLY A 43 16.10 -20.95 -0.15
CA GLY A 43 15.21 -21.22 -1.28
C GLY A 43 14.84 -22.69 -1.43
N SER A 44 15.82 -23.60 -1.45
CA SER A 44 15.58 -25.06 -1.53
C SER A 44 15.52 -25.74 -0.16
N GLN A 45 16.03 -25.08 0.88
CA GLN A 45 16.15 -25.63 2.22
C GLN A 45 15.91 -24.54 3.27
N MET A 46 15.15 -24.91 4.31
CA MET A 46 14.85 -24.07 5.46
C MET A 46 15.49 -24.71 6.71
N VAL A 47 16.41 -24.02 7.36
CA VAL A 47 17.15 -24.50 8.53
C VAL A 47 16.64 -23.77 9.78
N GLU A 48 16.20 -24.52 10.79
CA GLU A 48 15.76 -23.93 12.07
C GLU A 48 16.97 -23.42 12.86
N LEU A 49 16.96 -22.12 13.19
CA LEU A 49 18.03 -21.45 13.93
C LEU A 49 17.66 -21.19 15.39
N PHE A 50 16.37 -20.97 15.67
CA PHE A 50 15.86 -20.64 16.99
C PHE A 50 14.42 -21.12 17.12
N LYS A 51 14.05 -21.61 18.30
CA LYS A 51 12.67 -21.95 18.62
C LYS A 51 12.40 -21.72 20.10
N ILE A 52 11.27 -21.11 20.40
CA ILE A 52 10.73 -20.97 21.75
C ILE A 52 9.22 -21.21 21.71
N SER A 53 8.67 -21.82 22.76
CA SER A 53 7.27 -22.26 22.80
C SER A 53 6.65 -21.97 24.16
N GLY A 54 5.32 -21.82 24.18
CA GLY A 54 4.56 -21.58 25.40
C GLY A 54 4.73 -20.18 25.99
N ASP A 55 4.06 -19.95 27.11
CA ASP A 55 4.09 -18.69 27.84
C ASP A 55 5.50 -18.34 28.31
N GLN A 56 5.93 -17.12 28.01
CA GLN A 56 7.23 -16.56 28.38
C GLN A 56 7.11 -15.49 29.47
N GLY A 57 5.91 -15.27 30.02
CA GLY A 57 5.58 -14.24 30.98
C GLY A 57 5.25 -12.91 30.31
N ASN A 58 4.51 -12.07 31.04
CA ASN A 58 4.04 -10.77 30.53
C ASN A 58 5.14 -9.70 30.57
N GLN A 59 6.26 -9.94 29.90
CA GLN A 59 7.40 -9.03 29.77
C GLN A 59 8.05 -9.20 28.41
N TRP A 60 8.57 -8.12 27.83
CA TRP A 60 9.38 -8.19 26.63
C TRP A 60 10.74 -8.84 26.93
N LYS A 61 11.14 -9.78 26.08
CA LYS A 61 12.42 -10.50 26.15
C LYS A 61 13.22 -10.24 24.88
N LYS A 62 14.55 -10.34 24.98
CA LYS A 62 15.48 -10.17 23.84
C LYS A 62 16.11 -11.49 23.45
N ALA A 63 16.31 -11.70 22.15
CA ALA A 63 17.02 -12.85 21.61
C ALA A 63 18.05 -12.40 20.56
N GLU A 64 19.15 -13.16 20.50
CA GLU A 64 20.17 -13.03 19.47
C GLU A 64 20.41 -14.39 18.81
N VAL A 65 20.46 -14.42 17.49
CA VAL A 65 20.61 -15.64 16.69
C VAL A 65 21.75 -15.45 15.70
N GLN A 66 22.78 -16.28 15.84
CA GLN A 66 23.89 -16.30 14.89
C GLN A 66 23.49 -17.06 13.64
N ILE A 67 23.64 -16.42 12.48
CA ILE A 67 23.44 -17.05 11.17
C ILE A 67 24.80 -17.23 10.51
N LYS A 68 25.12 -18.47 10.10
CA LYS A 68 26.46 -18.85 9.63
C LYS A 68 26.41 -19.28 8.17
N ASN A 69 27.23 -18.62 7.35
CA ASN A 69 27.63 -19.10 6.01
C ASN A 69 26.48 -19.43 5.03
N GLY A 70 25.50 -18.55 4.90
CA GLY A 70 24.58 -18.59 3.76
C GLY A 70 25.10 -17.77 2.56
N ASN A 71 25.19 -18.40 1.39
CA ASN A 71 25.27 -17.70 0.10
C ASN A 71 23.84 -17.36 -0.33
N HIS A 72 23.42 -16.09 -0.18
CA HIS A 72 22.07 -15.59 -0.50
C HIS A 72 20.94 -16.35 0.22
N TYR A 73 20.50 -15.84 1.36
CA TYR A 73 19.41 -16.42 2.16
C TYR A 73 18.47 -15.35 2.69
N SER A 74 17.24 -15.72 3.08
CA SER A 74 16.36 -14.88 3.89
C SER A 74 16.20 -15.44 5.31
N VAL A 75 15.93 -14.56 6.26
CA VAL A 75 15.60 -14.90 7.64
C VAL A 75 14.08 -14.97 7.75
N VAL A 76 13.54 -16.05 8.30
CA VAL A 76 12.10 -16.25 8.43
C VAL A 76 11.71 -16.47 9.88
N PHE A 77 10.96 -15.54 10.46
CA PHE A 77 10.23 -15.80 11.69
C PHE A 77 8.95 -16.57 11.36
N SER A 78 8.58 -17.52 12.22
CA SER A 78 7.33 -18.27 12.16
C SER A 78 6.65 -18.25 13.51
N GLY A 79 5.49 -17.61 13.59
CA GLY A 79 4.59 -17.66 14.73
C GLY A 79 3.57 -18.78 14.54
N VAL A 80 3.67 -19.83 15.34
CA VAL A 80 2.76 -20.97 15.34
C VAL A 80 1.66 -20.70 16.36
N ARG A 81 0.41 -20.75 15.92
CA ARG A 81 -0.75 -20.65 16.81
C ARG A 81 -0.83 -21.91 17.67
N GLY A 82 -1.06 -21.74 18.96
CA GLY A 82 -1.35 -22.89 19.83
C GLY A 82 -2.84 -23.29 19.77
N SER A 83 -3.32 -23.99 20.79
CA SER A 83 -4.66 -24.59 20.75
C SER A 83 -5.80 -23.57 20.95
N SER A 84 -5.53 -22.42 21.60
CA SER A 84 -6.53 -21.40 21.92
C SER A 84 -6.26 -20.03 21.27
N TYR A 85 -7.08 -19.03 21.61
CA TYR A 85 -6.94 -17.62 21.22
C TYR A 85 -6.55 -16.71 22.40
N GLN A 86 -6.26 -17.28 23.58
CA GLN A 86 -6.04 -16.53 24.82
C GLN A 86 -4.58 -16.14 25.05
N GLY A 87 -3.75 -16.19 24.01
CA GLY A 87 -2.35 -15.81 24.09
C GLY A 87 -1.84 -15.25 22.77
N ASP A 88 -0.92 -14.30 22.89
CA ASP A 88 -0.36 -13.56 21.76
C ASP A 88 1.15 -13.75 21.66
N ILE A 89 1.65 -13.69 20.42
CA ILE A 89 3.08 -13.60 20.10
C ILE A 89 3.29 -12.26 19.39
N ALA A 90 4.11 -11.39 19.97
CA ALA A 90 4.50 -10.11 19.40
C ALA A 90 6.01 -10.03 19.21
N LEU A 91 6.44 -9.33 18.16
CA LEU A 91 7.85 -9.08 17.82
C LEU A 91 8.08 -7.59 17.68
N ASP A 92 9.26 -7.14 18.08
CA ASP A 92 9.72 -5.76 17.93
C ASP A 92 11.26 -5.69 17.83
N GLU A 93 11.81 -4.52 17.54
CA GLU A 93 13.25 -4.22 17.51
C GLU A 93 14.09 -5.23 16.68
N ILE A 94 13.54 -5.70 15.54
CA ILE A 94 14.22 -6.67 14.67
C ILE A 94 15.35 -5.96 13.90
N SER A 95 16.56 -6.49 14.02
CA SER A 95 17.74 -6.00 13.30
C SER A 95 18.65 -7.14 12.86
N ILE A 96 19.26 -6.99 11.70
CA ILE A 96 20.27 -7.90 11.16
C ILE A 96 21.54 -7.09 10.93
N ALA A 97 22.63 -7.51 11.56
CA ALA A 97 23.94 -6.87 11.43
C ALA A 97 24.97 -7.84 10.86
N SER A 98 25.75 -7.38 9.89
CA SER A 98 26.85 -8.18 9.33
C SER A 98 27.88 -8.52 10.39
N GLY A 99 28.25 -9.80 10.47
CA GLY A 99 29.25 -10.32 11.41
C GLY A 99 28.68 -11.23 12.49
N GLN A 100 29.48 -11.46 13.53
CA GLN A 100 29.13 -12.36 14.64
C GLN A 100 28.30 -11.66 15.71
N CYS A 101 27.38 -12.40 16.35
CA CYS A 101 26.69 -11.92 17.53
C CYS A 101 27.69 -11.75 18.68
N SER A 102 27.86 -10.49 19.09
CA SER A 102 28.71 -10.14 20.23
C SER A 102 27.92 -10.41 21.52
N GLY A 103 27.97 -11.64 22.01
CA GLY A 103 27.27 -12.03 23.23
C GLY A 103 27.81 -11.28 24.46
N SER A 104 27.14 -10.18 24.84
CA SER A 104 27.17 -9.58 26.19
C SER A 104 26.11 -8.47 26.29
N PRO A 105 25.45 -8.27 27.45
CA PRO A 105 24.44 -7.24 27.62
C PRO A 105 25.10 -5.86 27.68
N GLY A 106 25.19 -5.20 26.52
CA GLY A 106 25.56 -3.79 26.45
C GLY A 106 24.45 -2.94 27.05
N THR A 107 24.78 -2.27 28.16
CA THR A 107 24.05 -1.15 28.77
C THR A 107 23.37 -0.25 27.73
N PRO A 108 22.15 0.25 28.00
CA PRO A 108 21.39 1.02 27.04
C PRO A 108 22.17 2.28 26.66
N LYS A 109 22.54 2.37 25.39
CA LYS A 109 22.87 3.66 24.78
C LYS A 109 21.65 4.57 25.02
N PRO A 110 21.81 5.80 25.52
CA PRO A 110 20.70 6.67 25.83
C PRO A 110 19.76 6.72 24.64
N THR A 111 18.51 6.36 24.93
CA THR A 111 17.35 6.51 24.07
C THR A 111 17.51 7.78 23.27
N GLU A 112 17.77 7.66 21.97
CA GLU A 112 17.27 8.68 21.06
C GLU A 112 15.76 8.61 21.27
N THR A 113 15.27 9.56 22.06
CA THR A 113 13.86 9.93 22.15
C THR A 113 13.24 9.72 20.78
N PRO A 114 12.11 9.00 20.65
CA PRO A 114 11.50 8.77 19.36
C PRO A 114 11.44 10.13 18.68
N ARG A 115 12.18 10.31 17.59
CA ARG A 115 11.87 11.42 16.71
C ARG A 115 10.40 11.24 16.44
N HIS A 116 9.61 12.23 16.85
CA HIS A 116 8.28 12.43 16.32
C HIS A 116 8.27 11.95 14.86
N LEU A 117 7.38 11.03 14.52
CA LEU A 117 7.06 10.68 13.13
C LEU A 117 6.52 11.95 12.47
N SER A 118 7.41 12.87 12.13
CA SER A 118 7.15 13.98 11.25
C SER A 118 7.21 13.41 9.83
N GLY A 119 6.05 13.09 9.27
CA GLY A 119 5.78 13.20 7.83
C GLY A 119 6.76 12.55 6.84
N SER A 120 7.02 11.25 6.93
CA SER A 120 7.57 10.50 5.78
C SER A 120 6.43 9.89 4.96
N CYS A 121 6.36 10.22 3.67
CA CYS A 121 5.40 9.66 2.71
C CYS A 121 5.86 8.30 2.16
N GLY A 122 4.99 7.61 1.43
CA GLY A 122 5.37 6.45 0.62
C GLY A 122 5.69 5.18 1.41
N GLN A 123 5.31 5.12 2.68
CA GLN A 123 5.48 3.94 3.52
C GLN A 123 4.28 3.01 3.39
N LYS A 124 4.42 1.95 2.59
CA LYS A 124 3.42 0.89 2.45
C LYS A 124 3.17 0.21 3.81
N GLY A 125 1.93 -0.21 4.05
CA GLY A 125 1.61 -0.98 5.25
C GLY A 125 2.13 -2.41 5.16
N TYR A 126 2.16 -3.11 6.30
CA TYR A 126 2.57 -4.51 6.35
C TYR A 126 1.51 -5.38 5.66
N GLY A 127 1.67 -5.60 4.35
CA GLY A 127 0.92 -6.61 3.61
C GLY A 127 1.38 -8.01 4.02
N LEU A 128 0.46 -8.95 4.20
CA LEU A 128 0.77 -10.34 4.55
C LEU A 128 1.28 -11.16 3.34
N SER A 129 1.63 -10.50 2.23
CA SER A 129 1.87 -11.13 0.93
C SER A 129 3.11 -10.59 0.20
N ASP A 130 4.30 -11.07 0.60
CA ASP A 130 5.54 -11.02 -0.23
C ASP A 130 5.69 -12.30 -1.09
N PHE A 131 4.58 -12.95 -1.45
CA PHE A 131 4.57 -13.98 -2.48
C PHE A 131 4.63 -13.32 -3.86
N PRO A 132 5.17 -13.97 -4.90
CA PRO A 132 4.97 -13.54 -6.29
C PRO A 132 3.46 -13.43 -6.54
N LYS A 133 2.96 -12.19 -6.59
CA LYS A 133 1.54 -11.90 -6.77
C LYS A 133 1.15 -12.27 -8.20
N ILE A 134 -0.02 -12.89 -8.35
CA ILE A 134 -0.52 -13.33 -9.65
C ILE A 134 -0.94 -12.09 -10.45
N VAL A 135 -0.63 -12.09 -11.74
CA VAL A 135 -1.15 -11.08 -12.68
C VAL A 135 -2.65 -11.34 -12.85
N GLY A 136 -3.48 -10.35 -12.53
CA GLY A 136 -4.93 -10.46 -12.39
C GLY A 136 -5.33 -10.22 -10.95
N GLY A 137 -6.02 -9.10 -10.70
CA GLY A 137 -6.20 -8.49 -9.37
C GLY A 137 -6.61 -9.46 -8.25
N GLN A 138 -6.21 -9.11 -7.03
CA GLN A 138 -6.45 -9.88 -5.82
C GLN A 138 -6.89 -8.97 -4.67
N GLU A 139 -7.42 -9.56 -3.61
CA GLU A 139 -7.72 -8.82 -2.38
C GLU A 139 -6.41 -8.28 -1.76
N ALA A 140 -6.41 -6.99 -1.44
CA ALA A 140 -5.32 -6.37 -0.69
C ALA A 140 -5.34 -6.83 0.76
N THR A 141 -4.20 -6.75 1.47
CA THR A 141 -4.21 -6.96 2.93
C THR A 141 -4.77 -5.71 3.63
N PRO A 142 -5.52 -5.85 4.74
CA PRO A 142 -5.92 -4.70 5.56
C PRO A 142 -4.74 -3.79 5.93
N GLY A 143 -4.86 -2.49 5.64
CA GLY A 143 -3.84 -1.49 5.91
C GLY A 143 -2.63 -1.50 4.97
N GLU A 144 -2.58 -2.39 3.97
CA GLU A 144 -1.45 -2.52 3.04
C GLU A 144 -1.22 -1.26 2.21
N TRP A 145 -2.29 -0.58 1.81
CA TRP A 145 -2.26 0.63 0.98
C TRP A 145 -2.80 1.83 1.78
N PRO A 146 -2.03 2.38 2.73
CA PRO A 146 -2.54 3.30 3.75
C PRO A 146 -2.90 4.70 3.21
N TRP A 147 -2.59 4.97 1.94
CA TRP A 147 -2.97 6.17 1.22
C TRP A 147 -4.25 6.02 0.42
N GLN A 148 -4.80 4.81 0.27
CA GLN A 148 -6.02 4.58 -0.48
C GLN A 148 -7.19 5.35 0.16
N VAL A 149 -7.93 6.06 -0.68
CA VAL A 149 -9.09 6.85 -0.27
C VAL A 149 -10.31 6.37 -1.02
N VAL A 150 -11.45 6.31 -0.34
CA VAL A 150 -12.76 6.22 -0.98
C VAL A 150 -13.50 7.56 -0.90
N LEU A 151 -13.95 8.04 -2.05
CA LEU A 151 -14.86 9.17 -2.18
C LEU A 151 -16.29 8.65 -2.19
N LEU A 152 -17.11 9.24 -1.33
CA LEU A 152 -18.50 8.88 -1.14
C LEU A 152 -19.40 10.09 -1.43
N HIS A 153 -20.56 9.85 -2.02
CA HIS A 153 -21.60 10.86 -2.23
C HIS A 153 -22.93 10.44 -1.59
N ASN A 154 -23.73 11.41 -1.16
CA ASN A 154 -25.08 11.12 -0.66
C ASN A 154 -26.06 11.05 -1.83
N VAL A 155 -26.84 9.97 -1.90
CA VAL A 155 -27.96 9.82 -2.84
C VAL A 155 -29.19 9.36 -2.06
N GLY A 156 -30.18 10.24 -1.91
CA GLY A 156 -31.31 10.02 -1.02
C GLY A 156 -30.84 9.85 0.43
N ASP A 157 -31.29 8.77 1.08
CA ASP A 157 -30.90 8.42 2.46
C ASP A 157 -29.59 7.60 2.53
N GLY A 158 -29.00 7.27 1.38
CA GLY A 158 -27.78 6.44 1.29
C GLY A 158 -26.50 7.25 1.07
N THR A 159 -25.36 6.66 1.45
CA THR A 159 -24.02 7.15 1.13
C THR A 159 -23.29 6.09 0.31
N PHE A 160 -22.91 6.41 -0.92
CA PHE A 160 -22.38 5.43 -1.89
C PHE A 160 -20.96 5.80 -2.34
N PRO A 161 -20.06 4.81 -2.54
CA PRO A 161 -18.78 5.03 -3.19
C PRO A 161 -18.97 5.36 -4.67
N PHE A 162 -18.22 6.33 -5.16
CA PHE A 162 -18.26 6.72 -6.58
C PHE A 162 -16.88 6.85 -7.23
N CYS A 163 -15.83 7.17 -6.46
CA CYS A 163 -14.45 7.26 -6.93
C CYS A 163 -13.46 6.89 -5.82
N GLY A 164 -12.22 6.66 -6.23
CA GLY A 164 -11.05 6.57 -5.37
C GLY A 164 -10.28 7.89 -5.24
N GLY A 165 -9.24 7.86 -4.43
CA GLY A 165 -8.29 8.97 -4.25
C GLY A 165 -7.03 8.51 -3.55
N SER A 166 -6.08 9.42 -3.41
CA SER A 166 -4.78 9.20 -2.77
C SER A 166 -4.49 10.25 -1.72
N LEU A 167 -4.26 9.85 -0.47
CA LEU A 167 -3.79 10.75 0.58
C LEU A 167 -2.32 11.12 0.31
N VAL A 168 -2.01 12.41 0.17
CA VAL A 168 -0.64 12.88 -0.15
C VAL A 168 -0.02 13.76 0.94
N SER A 169 -0.81 14.16 1.94
CA SER A 169 -0.34 14.80 3.17
C SER A 169 -1.38 14.56 4.27
N ASN A 170 -1.21 15.18 5.44
CA ASN A 170 -2.24 15.14 6.48
C ASN A 170 -3.49 15.96 6.13
N GLN A 171 -3.54 16.71 5.01
CA GLN A 171 -4.69 17.56 4.70
C GLN A 171 -5.10 17.55 3.22
N HIS A 172 -4.44 16.78 2.36
CA HIS A 172 -4.70 16.80 0.92
C HIS A 172 -4.89 15.38 0.38
N VAL A 173 -5.93 15.24 -0.45
CA VAL A 173 -6.22 14.05 -1.26
C VAL A 173 -6.16 14.44 -2.73
N ILE A 174 -5.50 13.63 -3.55
CA ILE A 174 -5.52 13.75 -5.01
C ILE A 174 -6.53 12.74 -5.58
N THR A 175 -7.33 13.17 -6.53
CA THR A 175 -8.30 12.34 -7.27
C THR A 175 -8.41 12.84 -8.72
N ALA A 176 -9.26 12.23 -9.53
CA ALA A 176 -9.53 12.67 -10.90
C ALA A 176 -10.48 13.89 -10.91
N ALA A 177 -10.33 14.77 -11.89
CA ALA A 177 -11.22 15.93 -12.04
C ALA A 177 -12.65 15.50 -12.41
N HIS A 178 -12.81 14.51 -13.29
CA HIS A 178 -14.13 14.01 -13.71
C HIS A 178 -14.96 13.45 -12.55
N CYS A 179 -14.30 12.99 -11.47
CA CYS A 179 -14.99 12.53 -10.25
C CYS A 179 -15.73 13.67 -9.55
N VAL A 180 -15.23 14.91 -9.65
CA VAL A 180 -15.65 16.02 -8.80
C VAL A 180 -16.09 17.27 -9.56
N GLU A 181 -15.96 17.31 -10.89
CA GLU A 181 -16.32 18.46 -11.73
C GLU A 181 -17.77 18.94 -11.58
N SER A 182 -18.68 18.00 -11.30
CA SER A 182 -20.11 18.26 -11.13
C SER A 182 -20.56 18.22 -9.67
N MET A 183 -19.62 18.11 -8.73
CA MET A 183 -19.90 17.94 -7.31
C MET A 183 -19.56 19.22 -6.54
N HIS A 184 -20.53 19.70 -5.76
CA HIS A 184 -20.22 20.70 -4.74
C HIS A 184 -19.48 20.03 -3.58
N TRP A 185 -18.52 20.74 -2.98
CA TRP A 185 -17.57 20.16 -2.02
C TRP A 185 -18.25 19.55 -0.78
N ASP A 186 -19.39 20.08 -0.36
CA ASP A 186 -20.15 19.59 0.81
C ASP A 186 -20.84 18.23 0.57
N ARG A 187 -20.90 17.77 -0.69
CA ARG A 187 -21.47 16.48 -1.07
C ARG A 187 -20.44 15.35 -1.11
N VAL A 188 -19.16 15.69 -1.06
CA VAL A 188 -18.07 14.71 -1.13
C VAL A 188 -17.63 14.35 0.30
N LYS A 189 -17.80 13.08 0.65
CA LYS A 189 -17.29 12.52 1.91
C LYS A 189 -16.06 11.68 1.63
N ILE A 190 -15.10 11.69 2.54
CA ILE A 190 -13.81 11.02 2.39
C ILE A 190 -13.67 9.98 3.50
N LYS A 191 -13.35 8.73 3.16
CA LYS A 191 -12.89 7.76 4.16
C LYS A 191 -11.48 7.29 3.85
N LEU A 192 -10.68 7.21 4.89
CA LEU A 192 -9.29 6.75 4.92
C LEU A 192 -9.21 5.47 5.76
N GLY A 193 -8.19 4.64 5.53
CA GLY A 193 -7.97 3.41 6.32
C GLY A 193 -9.02 2.32 6.15
N LYS A 194 -9.90 2.46 5.15
CA LYS A 194 -10.93 1.47 4.83
C LYS A 194 -10.33 0.30 4.04
N HIS A 195 -10.76 -0.91 4.40
CA HIS A 195 -10.45 -2.12 3.65
C HIS A 195 -11.73 -2.82 3.17
N ASP A 196 -12.71 -3.01 4.06
CA ASP A 196 -14.04 -3.55 3.73
C ASP A 196 -15.12 -2.46 3.78
N LEU A 197 -15.69 -2.09 2.64
CA LEU A 197 -16.75 -1.06 2.55
C LEU A 197 -18.05 -1.45 3.27
N SER A 198 -18.29 -2.74 3.54
CA SER A 198 -19.48 -3.21 4.26
C SER A 198 -19.38 -3.03 5.79
N VAL A 199 -18.15 -2.82 6.31
CA VAL A 199 -17.91 -2.63 7.74
C VAL A 199 -17.99 -1.14 8.09
N GLU A 200 -18.96 -0.74 8.92
CA GLU A 200 -19.16 0.67 9.28
C GLU A 200 -17.96 1.28 10.04
N LYS A 201 -17.39 0.52 10.99
CA LYS A 201 -16.26 0.94 11.82
C LYS A 201 -15.07 0.01 11.64
N GLU A 202 -14.21 0.37 10.71
CA GLU A 202 -12.90 -0.26 10.52
C GLU A 202 -11.87 0.87 10.63
N TYR A 203 -11.11 0.90 11.73
CA TYR A 203 -10.10 1.92 12.09
C TYR A 203 -10.60 3.38 11.97
N GLU A 204 -11.08 3.94 13.09
CA GLU A 204 -11.77 5.24 13.14
C GLU A 204 -10.95 6.41 12.57
N ASN A 205 -11.48 7.07 11.51
CA ASN A 205 -12.00 8.45 11.54
C ASN A 205 -12.72 8.77 10.22
N PHE A 206 -13.91 9.40 10.30
CA PHE A 206 -14.59 10.01 9.15
C PHE A 206 -13.92 11.33 8.82
N TYR A 207 -13.52 11.54 7.56
CA TYR A 207 -13.00 12.82 7.09
C TYR A 207 -14.02 13.45 6.13
N ILE A 208 -14.42 14.68 6.38
CA ILE A 208 -15.36 15.38 5.50
C ILE A 208 -14.52 16.18 4.50
N ALA A 209 -14.78 16.07 3.18
CA ALA A 209 -14.24 17.05 2.25
C ALA A 209 -14.92 18.37 2.56
N THR A 210 -14.17 19.32 3.09
CA THR A 210 -14.74 20.60 3.54
C THR A 210 -13.62 21.61 3.47
N ASN A 211 -13.90 22.76 2.84
CA ASN A 211 -12.98 23.88 2.55
C ASN A 211 -12.22 23.85 1.19
N GLY A 212 -12.75 23.13 0.19
CA GLY A 212 -12.45 23.35 -1.23
C GLY A 212 -12.05 22.10 -2.03
N ILE A 213 -12.64 21.97 -3.22
CA ILE A 213 -12.17 21.08 -4.30
C ILE A 213 -11.52 22.01 -5.33
N THR A 214 -10.25 21.75 -5.66
CA THR A 214 -9.53 22.50 -6.69
C THR A 214 -9.28 21.58 -7.87
N ILE A 215 -9.98 21.84 -8.98
CA ILE A 215 -9.80 21.12 -10.24
C ILE A 215 -8.71 21.84 -11.04
N HIS A 216 -7.92 21.08 -11.81
CA HIS A 216 -6.95 21.70 -12.71
C HIS A 216 -7.67 22.67 -13.68
N PRO A 217 -7.23 23.94 -13.79
CA PRO A 217 -7.98 24.97 -14.54
C PRO A 217 -8.07 24.71 -16.05
N GLN A 218 -7.24 23.82 -16.56
CA GLN A 218 -7.22 23.40 -17.97
C GLN A 218 -7.90 22.03 -18.19
N TYR A 219 -8.56 21.47 -17.18
CA TYR A 219 -9.30 20.22 -17.31
C TYR A 219 -10.34 20.32 -18.43
N GLN A 220 -10.26 19.38 -19.37
CA GLN A 220 -11.19 19.31 -20.49
C GLN A 220 -11.36 17.85 -20.95
N TYR A 221 -12.57 17.31 -20.76
CA TYR A 221 -12.93 15.91 -21.04
C TYR A 221 -12.05 14.91 -20.27
N THR A 222 -10.89 14.55 -20.83
CA THR A 222 -9.95 13.58 -20.25
C THR A 222 -8.53 14.15 -20.08
N ASP A 223 -8.24 15.34 -20.62
CA ASP A 223 -6.93 15.98 -20.43
C ASP A 223 -6.92 16.83 -19.15
N TYR A 224 -5.75 16.89 -18.48
CA TYR A 224 -5.59 17.48 -17.14
C TYR A 224 -6.58 16.94 -16.10
N ASP A 225 -6.90 15.63 -16.16
CA ASP A 225 -7.88 14.98 -15.31
C ASP A 225 -7.39 14.73 -13.87
N ILE A 226 -7.13 15.83 -13.15
CA ILE A 226 -6.63 15.82 -11.78
C ILE A 226 -7.32 16.90 -10.94
N ALA A 227 -7.63 16.56 -9.70
CA ALA A 227 -8.17 17.46 -8.71
C ALA A 227 -7.51 17.22 -7.34
N VAL A 228 -7.42 18.29 -6.55
CA VAL A 228 -6.98 18.26 -5.15
C VAL A 228 -8.16 18.58 -4.25
N ILE A 229 -8.43 17.68 -3.31
CA ILE A 229 -9.41 17.87 -2.24
C ILE A 229 -8.66 18.24 -0.97
N ARG A 230 -9.01 19.39 -0.38
CA ARG A 230 -8.51 19.79 0.93
C ARG A 230 -9.45 19.27 2.03
N LEU A 231 -8.87 18.59 3.02
CA LEU A 231 -9.60 18.08 4.17
C LEU A 231 -9.80 19.22 5.20
N SER A 232 -10.96 19.25 5.86
CA SER A 232 -11.26 20.29 6.86
C SER A 232 -10.39 20.19 8.10
N THR A 233 -10.07 18.97 8.50
CA THR A 233 -9.26 18.65 9.66
C THR A 233 -8.03 17.88 9.21
N SER A 234 -6.89 18.16 9.84
CA SER A 234 -5.69 17.37 9.64
C SER A 234 -5.92 15.93 10.10
N VAL A 235 -5.53 15.01 9.24
CA VAL A 235 -5.53 13.56 9.45
C VAL A 235 -4.41 13.19 10.41
N GLU A 236 -4.73 12.38 11.42
CA GLU A 236 -3.72 11.71 12.23
C GLU A 236 -3.25 10.45 11.52
N PHE A 237 -1.95 10.31 11.34
CA PHE A 237 -1.37 9.15 10.67
C PHE A 237 -1.36 7.94 11.60
N THR A 238 -1.71 6.77 11.05
CA THR A 238 -1.75 5.47 11.74
C THR A 238 -1.02 4.42 10.89
N HIS A 239 -1.06 3.14 11.28
CA HIS A 239 -0.53 2.09 10.41
C HIS A 239 -1.33 1.94 9.10
N ALA A 240 -2.61 2.31 9.10
CA ALA A 240 -3.52 2.17 7.96
C ALA A 240 -3.83 3.51 7.28
N ILE A 241 -3.30 4.62 7.79
CA ILE A 241 -3.51 5.96 7.26
C ILE A 241 -2.16 6.68 7.19
N LYS A 242 -1.59 6.75 5.99
CA LYS A 242 -0.30 7.40 5.72
C LYS A 242 -0.29 7.98 4.31
N PRO A 243 0.43 9.08 4.06
CA PRO A 243 0.46 9.67 2.73
C PRO A 243 1.37 8.87 1.78
N VAL A 244 1.02 8.82 0.50
CA VAL A 244 1.93 8.43 -0.58
C VAL A 244 2.80 9.62 -0.99
N CYS A 245 4.04 9.37 -1.46
CA CYS A 245 4.85 10.45 -2.01
C CYS A 245 4.28 10.93 -3.35
N ILE A 246 4.43 12.21 -3.67
CA ILE A 246 4.00 12.73 -4.97
C ILE A 246 5.16 12.57 -5.95
N ASN A 247 4.92 11.94 -7.10
CA ASN A 247 5.95 11.88 -8.14
C ASN A 247 6.20 13.29 -8.69
N SER A 248 7.44 13.77 -8.56
CA SER A 248 7.86 15.11 -8.97
C SER A 248 8.76 15.12 -10.22
N GLY A 249 8.88 13.99 -10.92
CA GLY A 249 9.71 13.86 -12.13
C GLY A 249 10.48 12.54 -12.26
N ILE A 250 10.14 11.52 -11.48
CA ILE A 250 10.73 10.18 -11.59
C ILE A 250 10.04 9.44 -12.75
N ASP A 251 10.84 8.93 -13.68
CA ASP A 251 10.37 8.06 -14.75
C ASP A 251 10.26 6.61 -14.27
N PHE A 252 9.08 6.03 -14.42
CA PHE A 252 8.76 4.65 -14.04
C PHE A 252 8.38 3.79 -15.27
N ALA A 253 8.60 4.26 -16.50
CA ALA A 253 8.28 3.51 -17.71
C ALA A 253 8.92 2.11 -17.70
N GLY A 254 8.14 1.09 -18.04
CA GLY A 254 8.53 -0.32 -18.02
C GLY A 254 8.53 -0.97 -16.63
N GLN A 255 8.38 -0.19 -15.54
CA GLN A 255 8.36 -0.73 -14.19
C GLN A 255 6.96 -1.28 -13.84
N LEU A 256 6.93 -2.39 -13.09
CA LEU A 256 5.71 -2.88 -12.45
C LEU A 256 5.33 -1.97 -11.27
N CYS A 257 4.11 -1.47 -11.32
CA CYS A 257 3.48 -0.60 -10.33
C CYS A 257 2.15 -1.22 -9.88
N TYR A 258 1.51 -0.61 -8.89
CA TYR A 258 0.26 -1.11 -8.33
C TYR A 258 -0.88 -0.12 -8.54
N ILE A 259 -2.03 -0.69 -8.86
CA ILE A 259 -3.33 -0.02 -8.82
C ILE A 259 -4.15 -0.63 -7.69
N THR A 260 -4.97 0.20 -7.05
CA THR A 260 -5.83 -0.23 -5.94
C THR A 260 -7.19 0.45 -5.98
N GLY A 261 -8.24 -0.29 -5.64
CA GLY A 261 -9.59 0.25 -5.63
C GLY A 261 -10.68 -0.79 -5.32
N TRP A 262 -11.92 -0.29 -5.36
CA TRP A 262 -13.15 -1.07 -5.15
C TRP A 262 -14.01 -1.09 -6.42
N GLY A 263 -13.41 -0.81 -7.57
CA GLY A 263 -14.08 -0.88 -8.86
C GLY A 263 -14.46 -2.31 -9.24
N THR A 264 -15.35 -2.42 -10.23
CA THR A 264 -15.85 -3.71 -10.72
C THR A 264 -14.72 -4.58 -11.25
N LEU A 265 -14.71 -5.87 -10.94
CA LEU A 265 -13.61 -6.77 -11.32
C LEU A 265 -13.57 -7.11 -12.84
N HIS A 266 -14.64 -6.79 -13.56
CA HIS A 266 -14.79 -6.98 -15.00
C HIS A 266 -15.90 -6.06 -15.51
N ASN A 267 -15.95 -5.83 -16.83
CA ASN A 267 -17.01 -5.03 -17.45
C ASN A 267 -18.40 -5.53 -17.06
N GLY A 268 -19.21 -4.66 -16.43
CA GLY A 268 -20.57 -4.98 -16.01
C GLY A 268 -20.68 -5.88 -14.75
N GLY A 269 -19.56 -6.17 -14.08
CA GLY A 269 -19.52 -6.93 -12.83
C GLY A 269 -19.98 -6.12 -11.61
N SER A 270 -20.05 -6.76 -10.44
CA SER A 270 -20.31 -6.07 -9.18
C SER A 270 -19.04 -5.46 -8.58
N MET A 271 -19.19 -4.32 -7.90
CA MET A 271 -18.12 -3.73 -7.10
C MET A 271 -17.86 -4.59 -5.86
N PRO A 272 -16.61 -5.03 -5.60
CA PRO A 272 -16.27 -5.75 -4.38
C PRO A 272 -16.30 -4.80 -3.18
N ASN A 273 -16.67 -5.33 -2.01
CA ASN A 273 -16.57 -4.58 -0.76
C ASN A 273 -15.12 -4.53 -0.24
N ILE A 274 -14.34 -5.56 -0.53
CA ILE A 274 -12.94 -5.69 -0.12
C ILE A 274 -12.04 -4.94 -1.10
N LEU A 275 -11.09 -4.17 -0.59
CA LEU A 275 -10.10 -3.45 -1.39
C LEU A 275 -9.31 -4.44 -2.25
N GLN A 276 -9.22 -4.16 -3.54
CA GLN A 276 -8.45 -4.93 -4.50
C GLN A 276 -7.13 -4.25 -4.82
N GLU A 277 -6.16 -5.04 -5.24
CA GLU A 277 -4.88 -4.59 -5.77
C GLU A 277 -4.52 -5.38 -7.04
N ALA A 278 -3.82 -4.74 -7.97
CA ALA A 278 -3.25 -5.42 -9.12
C ALA A 278 -1.91 -4.79 -9.52
N GLN A 279 -1.00 -5.63 -10.04
CA GLN A 279 0.24 -5.15 -10.64
C GLN A 279 0.05 -4.87 -12.13
N VAL A 280 0.51 -3.71 -12.57
CA VAL A 280 0.49 -3.30 -13.97
C VAL A 280 1.82 -2.63 -14.34
N PRO A 281 2.41 -2.91 -15.51
CA PRO A 281 3.58 -2.18 -15.97
C PRO A 281 3.16 -0.81 -16.49
N VAL A 282 3.98 0.21 -16.22
CA VAL A 282 3.84 1.53 -16.87
C VAL A 282 4.30 1.41 -18.32
N ALA A 283 3.47 1.80 -19.27
CA ALA A 283 3.81 1.78 -20.68
C ALA A 283 4.71 2.97 -21.04
N THR A 284 5.52 2.82 -22.08
CA THR A 284 6.24 3.98 -22.65
C THR A 284 5.25 4.92 -23.36
N PRO A 285 5.59 6.21 -23.57
CA PRO A 285 4.74 7.12 -24.34
C PRO A 285 4.40 6.57 -25.72
N GLN A 286 5.38 5.97 -26.41
CA GLN A 286 5.17 5.34 -27.72
C GLN A 286 4.15 4.19 -27.65
N GLN A 287 4.26 3.29 -26.67
CA GLN A 287 3.32 2.19 -26.50
C GLN A 287 1.90 2.70 -26.22
N CYS A 288 1.79 3.76 -25.42
CA CYS A 288 0.51 4.41 -25.10
C CYS A 288 -0.14 5.03 -26.35
N GLU A 289 0.62 5.78 -27.15
CA GLU A 289 0.15 6.39 -28.39
C GLU A 289 -0.26 5.34 -29.44
N GLU A 290 0.53 4.28 -29.61
CA GLU A 290 0.25 3.19 -30.56
C GLU A 290 -1.04 2.43 -30.21
N SER A 291 -1.33 2.30 -28.91
CA SER A 291 -2.55 1.66 -28.40
C SER A 291 -3.81 2.48 -28.71
N TYR A 292 -3.69 3.80 -28.89
CA TYR A 292 -4.80 4.73 -29.07
C TYR A 292 -4.74 5.48 -30.40
N SER A 293 -4.60 4.76 -31.53
CA SER A 293 -4.48 5.34 -32.88
C SER A 293 -5.55 6.38 -33.30
N SER A 294 -6.74 6.38 -32.69
CA SER A 294 -7.85 7.28 -32.99
C SER A 294 -8.04 8.41 -31.96
N THR A 295 -7.26 8.44 -30.88
CA THR A 295 -7.40 9.38 -29.77
C THR A 295 -6.05 10.00 -29.44
N ILE A 296 -6.02 11.31 -29.18
CA ILE A 296 -4.78 12.00 -28.84
C ILE A 296 -4.42 11.68 -27.39
N ILE A 297 -3.32 10.96 -27.20
CA ILE A 297 -2.66 10.82 -25.89
C ILE A 297 -1.73 12.02 -25.70
N THR A 298 -1.92 12.73 -24.60
CA THR A 298 -1.13 13.91 -24.25
C THR A 298 0.00 13.52 -23.29
N ASP A 299 1.05 14.34 -23.14
CA ASP A 299 2.08 14.06 -22.11
C ASP A 299 1.53 14.18 -20.67
N ARG A 300 0.35 14.79 -20.49
CA ARG A 300 -0.37 14.87 -19.21
C ARG A 300 -1.11 13.57 -18.90
N MET A 301 -1.07 12.61 -19.82
CA MET A 301 -1.58 11.26 -19.66
C MET A 301 -0.42 10.27 -19.54
N LEU A 302 -0.69 9.17 -18.85
CA LEU A 302 0.21 8.05 -18.63
C LEU A 302 -0.58 6.76 -18.89
N CYS A 303 0.01 5.79 -19.57
CA CYS A 303 -0.60 4.48 -19.73
C CYS A 303 0.02 3.45 -18.78
N ALA A 304 -0.80 2.53 -18.26
CA ALA A 304 -0.33 1.34 -17.56
C ALA A 304 -1.24 0.14 -17.86
N GLY A 305 -0.66 -1.06 -17.89
CA GLY A 305 -1.37 -2.30 -18.19
C GLY A 305 -0.58 -3.22 -19.11
N PHE A 306 -1.12 -4.41 -19.37
CA PHE A 306 -0.50 -5.37 -20.29
C PHE A 306 -1.06 -5.20 -21.69
N SER A 307 -0.21 -5.29 -22.72
CA SER A 307 -0.63 -5.16 -24.11
C SER A 307 -1.62 -6.25 -24.54
N GLN A 308 -1.55 -7.44 -23.93
CA GLN A 308 -2.52 -8.52 -24.16
C GLN A 308 -3.88 -8.27 -23.47
N GLY A 309 -4.02 -7.20 -22.68
CA GLY A 309 -5.16 -6.96 -21.80
C GLY A 309 -5.14 -7.86 -20.57
N GLY A 310 -6.29 -8.04 -19.95
CA GLY A 310 -6.51 -8.97 -18.82
C GLY A 310 -6.31 -8.40 -17.41
N THR A 311 -5.53 -7.34 -17.22
CA THR A 311 -5.45 -6.62 -15.93
C THR A 311 -5.43 -5.11 -16.16
N ASP A 312 -6.41 -4.41 -15.58
CA ASP A 312 -6.63 -2.97 -15.74
C ASP A 312 -7.55 -2.44 -14.63
N THR A 313 -7.59 -1.12 -14.46
CA THR A 313 -8.61 -0.42 -13.67
C THR A 313 -9.98 -0.47 -14.34
N CYS A 314 -11.04 -0.43 -13.55
CA CYS A 314 -12.41 -0.56 -14.05
C CYS A 314 -13.38 0.44 -13.39
N LEU A 315 -14.68 0.31 -13.68
CA LEU A 315 -15.72 1.20 -13.14
C LEU A 315 -15.65 1.26 -11.61
N GLY A 316 -15.42 2.44 -11.04
CA GLY A 316 -15.30 2.67 -9.59
C GLY A 316 -13.86 2.83 -9.07
N ASP A 317 -12.85 2.56 -9.91
CA ASP A 317 -11.43 2.83 -9.59
C ASP A 317 -10.99 4.25 -9.99
N SER A 318 -11.84 4.99 -10.71
CA SER A 318 -11.62 6.38 -11.12
C SER A 318 -11.11 7.25 -9.97
N GLY A 319 -10.06 8.03 -10.22
CA GLY A 319 -9.40 8.85 -9.20
C GLY A 319 -8.49 8.07 -8.24
N GLY A 320 -8.52 6.75 -8.26
CA GLY A 320 -7.63 5.89 -7.48
C GLY A 320 -6.16 5.99 -7.91
N PRO A 321 -5.25 5.50 -7.07
CA PRO A 321 -3.81 5.59 -7.33
C PRO A 321 -3.31 4.54 -8.33
N LEU A 322 -2.36 4.98 -9.18
CA LEU A 322 -1.28 4.15 -9.68
C LEU A 322 0.00 4.52 -8.91
N VAL A 323 0.54 3.60 -8.11
CA VAL A 323 1.75 3.81 -7.30
C VAL A 323 2.92 2.95 -7.73
N CYS A 324 4.11 3.56 -7.80
CA CYS A 324 5.35 2.90 -8.15
C CYS A 324 6.33 2.97 -6.99
N GLN A 325 7.07 1.89 -6.76
CA GLN A 325 8.11 1.85 -5.73
C GLN A 325 9.44 2.37 -6.30
N HIS A 326 10.06 3.33 -5.64
CA HIS A 326 11.41 3.78 -5.98
C HIS A 326 12.48 2.86 -5.37
N SER A 327 13.74 3.02 -5.78
CA SER A 327 14.86 2.17 -5.36
C SER A 327 15.20 2.27 -3.87
N ASP A 328 14.75 3.34 -3.21
CA ASP A 328 14.85 3.53 -1.75
C ASP A 328 13.74 2.80 -0.96
N GLY A 329 12.82 2.13 -1.67
CA GLY A 329 11.68 1.43 -1.09
C GLY A 329 10.43 2.30 -0.90
N SER A 330 10.51 3.62 -1.11
CA SER A 330 9.39 4.55 -0.96
C SER A 330 8.43 4.45 -2.15
N TRP A 331 7.13 4.60 -1.88
CA TRP A 331 6.07 4.55 -2.90
C TRP A 331 5.63 5.94 -3.33
N TYR A 332 5.52 6.13 -4.65
CA TYR A 332 5.16 7.39 -5.29
C TYR A 332 3.87 7.25 -6.08
N LEU A 333 2.98 8.23 -5.94
CA LEU A 333 1.81 8.42 -6.80
C LEU A 333 2.28 8.87 -8.18
N THR A 334 2.23 7.94 -9.12
CA THR A 334 2.72 8.13 -10.49
C THR A 334 1.58 8.48 -11.45
N GLY A 335 0.39 7.90 -11.22
CA GLY A 335 -0.80 8.17 -12.00
C GLY A 335 -2.06 8.27 -11.15
N VAL A 336 -3.07 8.96 -11.68
CA VAL A 336 -4.43 9.00 -11.15
C VAL A 336 -5.37 8.37 -12.16
N THR A 337 -6.11 7.32 -11.81
CA THR A 337 -6.99 6.59 -12.73
C THR A 337 -7.99 7.54 -13.40
N SER A 338 -7.99 7.59 -14.74
CA SER A 338 -8.74 8.59 -15.51
C SER A 338 -9.75 7.95 -16.46
N TRP A 339 -9.30 7.20 -17.48
CA TRP A 339 -10.18 6.58 -18.47
C TRP A 339 -9.53 5.37 -19.17
N GLY A 340 -10.29 4.65 -19.99
CA GLY A 340 -9.80 3.53 -20.79
C GLY A 340 -10.92 2.91 -21.63
N PHE A 341 -10.57 2.11 -22.65
CA PHE A 341 -11.55 1.38 -23.45
C PHE A 341 -11.98 0.06 -22.81
N GLY A 342 -12.98 0.16 -21.93
CA GLY A 342 -13.45 -0.99 -21.15
C GLY A 342 -12.40 -1.46 -20.14
N CYS A 343 -12.76 -2.42 -19.32
CA CYS A 343 -11.85 -2.95 -18.30
C CYS A 343 -10.96 -4.04 -18.88
N ALA A 344 -9.67 -3.74 -19.04
CA ALA A 344 -8.64 -4.69 -19.44
C ALA A 344 -8.81 -5.27 -20.85
N ALA A 345 -9.32 -4.47 -21.79
CA ALA A 345 -9.45 -4.86 -23.18
C ALA A 345 -8.07 -5.12 -23.81
N ALA A 346 -7.93 -6.23 -24.54
CA ALA A 346 -6.71 -6.55 -25.26
C ALA A 346 -6.37 -5.42 -26.27
N GLY A 347 -5.10 -5.01 -26.29
CA GLY A 347 -4.60 -3.93 -27.14
C GLY A 347 -4.79 -2.51 -26.59
N TYR A 348 -5.47 -2.36 -25.45
CA TYR A 348 -5.70 -1.06 -24.81
C TYR A 348 -5.12 -1.00 -23.40
N TYR A 349 -4.26 -0.01 -23.15
CA TYR A 349 -3.78 0.31 -21.80
C TYR A 349 -4.79 1.16 -21.04
N GLY A 350 -4.83 1.03 -19.71
CA GLY A 350 -5.53 2.01 -18.88
C GLY A 350 -4.83 3.36 -18.93
N VAL A 351 -5.59 4.45 -18.96
CA VAL A 351 -5.06 5.83 -19.04
C VAL A 351 -5.27 6.56 -17.72
N TYR A 352 -4.19 7.17 -17.25
CA TYR A 352 -4.07 7.86 -15.97
C TYR A 352 -3.62 9.30 -16.20
N ALA A 353 -4.02 10.23 -15.33
CA ALA A 353 -3.39 11.54 -15.31
C ALA A 353 -1.94 11.41 -14.83
N ASN A 354 -0.98 11.95 -15.61
CA ASN A 354 0.45 11.86 -15.34
C ASN A 354 0.84 12.83 -14.23
N VAL A 355 1.05 12.30 -13.02
CA VAL A 355 1.30 13.13 -11.83
C VAL A 355 2.63 13.86 -11.92
N ALA A 356 3.66 13.29 -12.55
CA ALA A 356 4.94 13.96 -12.73
C ALA A 356 4.80 15.24 -13.57
N ASN A 357 4.05 15.17 -14.67
CA ASN A 357 3.84 16.32 -15.56
C ASN A 357 2.84 17.35 -14.99
N LEU A 358 1.94 16.91 -14.11
CA LEU A 358 0.98 17.77 -13.42
C LEU A 358 1.50 18.28 -12.06
N TYR A 359 2.68 17.82 -11.63
CA TYR A 359 3.26 18.14 -10.33
C TYR A 359 3.43 19.64 -10.07
N PRO A 360 3.86 20.49 -11.03
CA PRO A 360 3.97 21.93 -10.78
C PRO A 360 2.66 22.56 -10.27
N TRP A 361 1.53 22.14 -10.82
CA TRP A 361 0.21 22.59 -10.37
C TRP A 361 -0.17 21.96 -9.02
N VAL A 362 0.04 20.66 -8.84
CA VAL A 362 -0.22 19.98 -7.55
C VAL A 362 0.56 20.65 -6.42
N LYS A 363 1.82 20.97 -6.67
CA LYS A 363 2.71 21.69 -5.76
C LYS A 363 2.16 23.06 -5.40
N GLN A 364 1.72 23.82 -6.40
CA GLN A 364 1.13 25.15 -6.19
C GLN A 364 -0.12 25.09 -5.30
N VAL A 365 -1.00 24.10 -5.53
CA VAL A 365 -2.27 23.97 -4.79
C VAL A 365 -2.07 23.45 -3.37
N THR A 366 -1.14 22.50 -3.18
CA THR A 366 -0.94 21.81 -1.88
C THR A 366 0.12 22.46 -1.00
N GLY A 367 1.06 23.22 -1.58
CA GLY A 367 2.21 23.78 -0.90
C GLY A 367 3.28 22.77 -0.49
N LEU A 368 3.24 21.54 -1.04
CA LEU A 368 4.14 20.42 -0.70
C LEU A 368 5.50 20.45 -1.41
#